data_AF-A0A850CJ72-F1
#
_entry.id   AF-A0A850CJ72-F1
#
_cell.length_a   1.000
_cell.length_b   1.000
_cell.length_c   1.000
_cell.angle_alpha   90.00
_cell.angle_beta   90.00
_cell.angle_gamma   90.00
#
_symmetry.space_group_name_H-M   'P 1'
#
loop_
_entity.id
_entity.type
_entity.pdbx_description
1 polymer ?
#
loop_
_entity_poly.entity_id
_entity_poly.type
_entity_poly.pdbx_seq_one_letter_code
_entity_poly.pdbx_strand_id
1 'polypeptide(L)' 'WLNRARVDRARHLLETTDLPVDRVAADAGFGTTASLRQQLAAAVGLSPLAYRRTYREPHPAA' A
#
# COMPACT_ATOMS: atom_id res chain seq x y z
N TRP A 1 -9.39 -6.99 13.48
CA TRP A 1 -8.21 -6.15 13.78
C TRP A 1 -7.04 -6.43 12.82
N LEU A 2 -6.75 -7.69 12.47
CA LEU A 2 -5.63 -8.08 11.61
C LEU A 2 -5.64 -7.40 10.23
N ASN A 3 -6.81 -7.29 9.59
CA ASN A 3 -6.92 -6.66 8.27
C ASN A 3 -6.59 -5.17 8.28
N ARG A 4 -7.00 -4.42 9.32
CA ARG A 4 -6.60 -3.02 9.50
C ARG A 4 -5.09 -2.90 9.65
N ALA A 5 -4.46 -3.74 10.49
CA ALA A 5 -3.01 -3.72 10.69
C ALA A 5 -2.25 -3.99 9.38
N ARG A 6 -2.74 -4.91 8.55
CA ARG A 6 -2.17 -5.17 7.20
C ARG A 6 -2.34 -3.97 6.27
N VAL A 7 -3.51 -3.34 6.27
CA VAL A 7 -3.76 -2.12 5.49
C VAL A 7 -2.82 -1.00 5.93
N ASP A 8 -2.66 -0.76 7.23
CA ASP A 8 -1.77 0.27 7.75
C ASP A 8 -0.30 0.00 7.38
N ARG A 9 0.13 -1.27 7.43
CA ARG A 9 1.46 -1.67 6.94
C ARG A 9 1.63 -1.37 5.45
N ALA A 10 0.64 -1.70 4.62
CA ALA A 10 0.70 -1.40 3.19
C ALA A 10 0.73 0.10 2.90
N ARG A 11 -0.06 0.90 3.62
CA ARG A 11 -0.06 2.38 3.51
C ARG A 11 1.33 2.94 3.80
N HIS A 12 1.92 2.53 4.92
CA HIS A 12 3.27 2.93 5.29
C HIS A 12 4.31 2.58 4.20
N LEU A 13 4.27 1.37 3.66
CA LEU A 13 5.19 0.96 2.58
C LEU A 13 4.95 1.75 1.28
N LEU A 14 3.70 2.05 0.94
CA LEU A 14 3.37 2.85 -0.25
C LEU A 14 3.87 4.30 -0.14
N GLU A 15 3.83 4.85 1.07
CA GLU A 15 4.27 6.23 1.39
C GLU A 15 5.79 6.34 1.47
N THR A 16 6.46 5.36 2.06
CA THR A 16 7.89 5.45 2.39
C THR A 16 8.83 4.77 1.38
N THR A 17 8.32 3.93 0.47
CA THR A 17 9.15 3.14 -0.44
C THR A 17 8.69 3.21 -1.90
N ASP A 18 9.62 2.98 -2.81
CA ASP A 18 9.37 2.78 -4.25
C ASP A 18 9.05 1.33 -4.62
N LEU A 19 8.83 0.44 -3.63
CA LEU A 19 8.59 -0.97 -3.88
C LEU A 19 7.44 -1.17 -4.87
N PRO A 20 7.54 -2.10 -5.83
CA PRO A 20 6.42 -2.40 -6.68
C PRO A 20 5.25 -2.99 -5.86
N VAL A 21 4.02 -2.82 -6.36
CA VAL A 21 2.80 -3.10 -5.57
C VAL A 21 2.68 -4.59 -5.18
N ASP A 22 3.27 -5.49 -5.97
CA ASP A 22 3.33 -6.92 -5.63
C ASP A 22 4.18 -7.18 -4.37
N ARG A 23 5.34 -6.52 -4.25
CA ARG A 23 6.21 -6.59 -3.07
C ARG A 23 5.52 -6.00 -1.85
N VAL A 24 4.83 -4.86 -2.01
CA VAL A 24 4.02 -4.28 -0.93
C VAL A 24 2.94 -5.26 -0.46
N ALA A 25 2.28 -5.97 -1.38
CA ALA A 25 1.25 -6.94 -1.03
C ALA A 25 1.81 -8.15 -0.26
N ALA A 26 2.99 -8.63 -0.64
CA ALA A 26 3.70 -9.69 0.08
C ALA A 26 4.10 -9.23 1.49
N ASP A 27 4.78 -8.08 1.59
CA ASP A 27 5.33 -7.56 2.85
C ASP A 27 4.26 -7.11 3.85
N ALA A 28 3.10 -6.69 3.36
CA ALA A 28 1.94 -6.37 4.19
C ALA A 28 1.05 -7.59 4.51
N GLY A 29 1.38 -8.78 3.99
CA GLY A 29 0.70 -10.03 4.33
C GLY A 29 -0.64 -10.26 3.61
N PHE A 30 -0.82 -9.69 2.42
CA PHE A 30 -2.00 -9.91 1.57
C PHE A 30 -1.84 -11.08 0.59
N GLY A 31 -0.61 -11.55 0.35
CA GLY A 31 -0.30 -12.69 -0.50
C GLY A 31 -0.44 -12.44 -2.00
N THR A 32 -1.39 -11.59 -2.42
CA THR A 32 -1.55 -11.17 -3.81
C THR A 32 -1.82 -9.67 -3.94
N THR A 33 -1.41 -9.10 -5.07
CA THR A 33 -1.71 -7.71 -5.45
C THR A 33 -3.22 -7.44 -5.52
N ALA A 34 -4.01 -8.42 -5.95
CA ALA A 34 -5.47 -8.29 -6.03
C ALA A 34 -6.10 -8.13 -4.64
N SER A 35 -5.69 -8.96 -3.68
CA SER A 35 -6.15 -8.89 -2.29
C SER A 35 -5.77 -7.55 -1.65
N LEU A 36 -4.54 -7.06 -1.85
CA LEU A 36 -4.14 -5.73 -1.39
C LEU A 36 -5.03 -4.64 -2.00
N ARG A 37 -5.26 -4.66 -3.32
CA ARG A 37 -6.09 -3.66 -4.00
C ARG A 37 -7.50 -3.61 -3.44
N GLN A 38 -8.14 -4.77 -3.26
CA GLN A 38 -9.50 -4.84 -2.72
C GLN A 38 -9.56 -4.30 -1.29
N GLN A 39 -8.63 -4.72 -0.42
CA GLN A 39 -8.65 -4.31 0.98
C GLN A 39 -8.27 -2.84 1.17
N LEU A 40 -7.30 -2.33 0.40
CA LEU A 40 -6.94 -0.92 0.43
C LEU A 40 -8.10 -0.06 -0.09
N ALA A 41 -8.69 -0.41 -1.24
CA ALA A 41 -9.82 0.33 -1.79
C ALA A 41 -11.03 0.32 -0.84
N ALA A 42 -11.31 -0.81 -0.18
CA ALA A 42 -12.36 -0.88 0.82
C ALA A 42 -12.08 0.00 2.06
N ALA A 43 -10.80 0.23 2.40
CA ALA A 43 -10.40 1.00 3.57
C ALA A 43 -10.27 2.51 3.31
N VAL A 44 -9.75 2.91 2.13
CA VAL A 44 -9.40 4.32 1.83
C VAL A 44 -9.98 4.84 0.52
N GLY A 45 -10.71 4.02 -0.23
CA GLY A 45 -11.35 4.42 -1.50
C GLY A 45 -10.40 4.58 -2.68
N LEU A 46 -9.10 4.28 -2.53
CA LEU A 46 -8.08 4.46 -3.56
C LEU A 46 -7.38 3.15 -3.91
N SER A 47 -6.95 3.05 -5.17
CA SER A 47 -6.02 1.99 -5.59
C SER A 47 -4.61 2.25 -5.01
N PRO A 48 -3.74 1.23 -4.86
CA PRO A 48 -2.40 1.41 -4.30
C PRO A 48 -1.55 2.45 -5.05
N LEU A 49 -1.67 2.53 -6.37
CA LEU A 49 -0.94 3.50 -7.18
C LEU A 49 -1.50 4.92 -7.01
N ALA A 50 -2.83 5.06 -6.96
CA ALA A 50 -3.46 6.35 -6.68
C ALA A 50 -3.11 6.83 -5.27
N TYR A 51 -3.19 5.93 -4.28
CA TYR A 51 -2.79 6.20 -2.90
C TYR A 51 -1.33 6.65 -2.82
N ARG A 52 -0.39 5.92 -3.43
CA ARG A 52 1.01 6.33 -3.50
C ARG A 52 1.16 7.72 -4.13
N ARG A 53 0.51 8.00 -5.26
CA ARG A 53 0.60 9.32 -5.90
C ARG A 53 0.05 10.46 -5.05
N THR A 54 -0.98 10.21 -4.25
CA THR A 54 -1.62 11.22 -3.41
C THR A 54 -0.85 11.49 -2.12
N TYR A 55 -0.30 10.45 -1.49
CA TYR A 55 0.28 10.54 -0.14
C TYR A 55 1.79 10.40 -0.09
N ARG A 56 2.42 9.99 -1.19
CA ARG A 56 3.88 10.02 -1.28
C ARG A 56 4.30 11.45 -1.60
N GLU A 57 4.84 12.13 -0.58
CA GLU A 57 5.63 13.32 -0.82
C GLU A 57 6.82 12.95 -1.73
N PRO A 58 7.23 13.83 -2.66
CA PRO A 58 8.44 13.61 -3.42
C PRO A 58 9.61 13.57 -2.44
N HIS A 59 9.97 12.38 -1.98
CA HIS A 59 11.21 12.17 -1.24
C HIS A 59 12.33 12.52 -2.24
N PRO A 60 13.14 13.56 -1.98
CA PRO A 60 14.30 13.82 -2.83
C PRO A 60 15.11 12.54 -2.85
N ALA A 61 15.23 11.94 -4.02
CA ALA A 61 15.97 10.70 -4.21
C ALA A 61 17.36 10.85 -3.57
N ALA A 62 17.66 10.01 -2.59
CA ALA A 62 19.01 9.83 -2.08
C ALA A 62 19.87 9.08 -3.11
#